data_AF-A0A564YFI7-F1
#
_entry.id   AF-A0A564YFI7-F1
#
_cell.length_a   1.000
_cell.length_b   1.000
_cell.length_c   1.000
_cell.angle_alpha   90.00
_cell.angle_beta   90.00
_cell.angle_gamma   90.00
#
_symmetry.space_group_name_H-M   'P 1'
#
loop_
_entity.id
_entity.type
_entity.pdbx_description
1 polymer ?
#
loop_
_entity_poly.entity_id
_entity_poly.type
_entity_poly.pdbx_seq_one_letter_code
_entity_poly.pdbx_strand_id
1 'polypeptide(L)'
;MSEYYDDSSLSNDKDENGEDSEKPQRNAFVRCICNNRFMITIIAGVIIGFAIGFGLRELPEISENLKIWISMPGDIYIRLLKLTILPLIASNVIIVIAKLDPKENGKISLISFLYIVLFNILGASLGTAAAVAIGPGRFSQEPSPGGPPDVEKKSATTSDVFADLFLNIFPDNIVGIAIYQVLTTYKYKGINPDTNETIFERVVGTDSGTNMIGVIFTCAAFGLAASGAKERGVPFLEFFTSLSEVVLKLIRAFLQVTPIGVCFMIAGSVIKVDDIVGSFAKLGIFVVTVVVAIAVLMLVEWLFYFVCTRRNPFRPVKYLMKAWFIVFATTSAIVGVPETIEGCDEMGIRKGTSRFVAPLAATLKADGSAIFIAGAGIFIAQMEGLGDNAGKIVVIW
;
A
#
# COMPACT_ATOMS: atom_id res chain seq x y z
N MET A 1 -26.28 -47.71 28.26
CA MET A 1 -27.59 -47.20 27.81
C MET A 1 -27.34 -46.61 26.43
N SER A 2 -27.21 -47.50 25.44
CA SER A 2 -28.19 -47.80 24.37
C SER A 2 -28.26 -46.64 23.38
N GLU A 3 -28.04 -46.79 22.08
CA GLU A 3 -28.29 -47.92 21.20
C GLU A 3 -27.32 -47.90 20.01
N TYR A 4 -26.92 -49.10 19.62
CA TYR A 4 -26.26 -49.50 18.39
C TYR A 4 -27.20 -50.53 17.76
N TYR A 5 -27.53 -50.42 16.47
CA TYR A 5 -27.97 -51.48 15.55
C TYR A 5 -28.15 -50.77 14.18
N ASP A 6 -27.77 -51.30 13.02
CA ASP A 6 -27.72 -52.72 12.67
C ASP A 6 -26.67 -52.99 11.56
N ASP A 7 -26.32 -54.26 11.52
CA ASP A 7 -25.25 -54.97 10.85
C ASP A 7 -25.76 -55.62 9.55
N SER A 8 -24.81 -56.15 8.78
CA SER A 8 -24.97 -57.28 7.85
C SER A 8 -25.70 -57.10 6.50
N SER A 9 -24.94 -57.14 5.42
CA SER A 9 -24.92 -58.30 4.51
C SER A 9 -23.82 -58.17 3.43
N LEU A 10 -22.74 -58.92 3.65
CA LEU A 10 -22.11 -59.85 2.70
C LEU A 10 -22.43 -59.68 1.19
N SER A 11 -21.40 -59.38 0.40
CA SER A 11 -20.79 -60.37 -0.51
C SER A 11 -19.58 -59.78 -1.25
N ASN A 12 -18.46 -60.49 -1.13
CA ASN A 12 -17.40 -60.48 -2.13
C ASN A 12 -18.00 -60.88 -3.48
N ASP A 13 -17.73 -60.10 -4.52
CA ASP A 13 -17.31 -60.65 -5.79
C ASP A 13 -16.24 -59.72 -6.36
N LYS A 14 -15.00 -60.20 -6.30
CA LYS A 14 -13.98 -59.84 -7.29
C LYS A 14 -14.35 -60.62 -8.54
N ASP A 15 -14.45 -59.93 -9.66
CA ASP A 15 -13.81 -60.29 -10.93
C ASP A 15 -14.02 -59.11 -11.89
N GLU A 16 -12.93 -58.42 -12.21
CA GLU A 16 -12.34 -58.48 -13.55
C GLU A 16 -13.27 -57.89 -14.61
N ASN A 17 -13.06 -56.61 -14.91
CA ASN A 17 -12.83 -56.19 -16.29
C ASN A 17 -12.18 -54.80 -16.28
N GLY A 18 -10.99 -54.76 -16.85
CA GLY A 18 -10.19 -53.55 -16.99
C GLY A 18 -10.86 -52.56 -17.91
N GLU A 19 -10.94 -51.33 -17.44
CA GLU A 19 -10.82 -50.13 -18.28
C GLU A 19 -10.19 -49.08 -17.38
N ASP A 20 -8.85 -49.02 -17.42
CA ASP A 20 -8.09 -47.85 -17.01
C ASP A 20 -8.60 -46.67 -17.86
N SER A 21 -9.59 -45.95 -17.33
CA SER A 21 -9.96 -44.65 -17.87
C SER A 21 -8.82 -43.67 -17.60
N GLU A 22 -7.88 -43.62 -18.55
CA GLU A 22 -6.89 -42.55 -18.67
C GLU A 22 -7.61 -41.20 -18.59
N LYS A 23 -7.55 -40.55 -17.42
CA LYS A 23 -7.94 -39.15 -17.30
C LYS A 23 -7.09 -38.37 -18.32
N PRO A 24 -7.70 -37.63 -19.27
CA PRO A 24 -6.93 -37.00 -20.33
C PRO A 24 -5.90 -36.07 -19.67
N GLN A 25 -4.63 -36.25 -20.02
CA GLN A 25 -3.56 -35.33 -19.63
C GLN A 25 -3.94 -33.93 -20.12
N ARG A 26 -4.61 -33.13 -19.27
CA ARG A 26 -4.94 -31.73 -19.58
C ARG A 26 -3.65 -31.06 -20.03
N ASN A 27 -3.62 -30.61 -21.29
CA ASN A 27 -2.51 -29.90 -21.92
C ASN A 27 -1.85 -28.96 -20.91
N ALA A 28 -0.53 -28.99 -20.80
CA ALA A 28 0.23 -28.18 -19.84
C ALA A 28 -0.18 -26.69 -19.85
N PHE A 29 -0.59 -26.19 -21.02
CA PHE A 29 -1.19 -24.87 -21.23
C PHE A 29 -2.52 -24.65 -20.48
N VAL A 30 -3.46 -25.57 -20.58
CA VAL A 30 -4.76 -25.50 -19.86
C VAL A 30 -4.56 -25.62 -18.35
N ARG A 31 -3.57 -26.41 -17.92
CA ARG A 31 -3.17 -26.51 -16.51
C ARG A 31 -2.55 -25.19 -16.00
N CYS A 32 -1.72 -24.55 -16.82
CA CYS A 32 -1.15 -23.23 -16.52
C CYS A 32 -2.22 -22.14 -16.41
N ILE A 33 -3.19 -22.10 -17.35
CA ILE A 33 -4.31 -21.14 -17.32
C ILE A 33 -5.17 -21.35 -16.09
N CYS A 34 -5.51 -22.60 -15.74
CA CYS A 34 -6.34 -22.84 -14.56
C CYS A 34 -5.60 -22.54 -13.24
N ASN A 35 -4.29 -22.78 -13.17
CA ASN A 35 -3.50 -22.42 -11.99
C ASN A 35 -3.32 -20.90 -11.84
N ASN A 36 -3.33 -20.15 -12.95
CA ASN A 36 -3.15 -18.70 -12.95
C ASN A 36 -4.43 -17.92 -13.26
N ARG A 37 -5.61 -18.57 -13.14
CA ARG A 37 -6.91 -17.99 -13.55
C ARG A 37 -7.13 -16.60 -12.98
N PHE A 38 -6.87 -16.43 -11.69
CA PHE A 38 -7.04 -15.17 -10.98
C PHE A 38 -6.19 -14.03 -11.58
N MET A 39 -4.90 -14.28 -11.81
CA MET A 39 -3.97 -13.30 -12.38
C MET A 39 -4.38 -12.91 -13.80
N ILE A 40 -4.78 -13.89 -14.61
CA ILE A 40 -5.23 -13.66 -15.99
C ILE A 40 -6.49 -12.76 -16.00
N THR A 41 -7.45 -13.01 -15.11
CA THR A 41 -8.66 -12.18 -15.03
C THR A 41 -8.33 -10.74 -14.60
N ILE A 42 -7.36 -10.53 -13.69
CA ILE A 42 -6.91 -9.17 -13.32
C ILE A 42 -6.28 -8.46 -14.51
N ILE A 43 -5.36 -9.11 -15.22
CA ILE A 43 -4.71 -8.52 -16.41
C ILE A 43 -5.75 -8.17 -17.48
N ALA A 44 -6.72 -9.05 -17.71
CA ALA A 44 -7.83 -8.76 -18.60
C ALA A 44 -8.64 -7.54 -18.11
N GLY A 45 -8.94 -7.46 -16.81
CA GLY A 45 -9.60 -6.30 -16.20
C GLY A 45 -8.83 -5.00 -16.40
N VAL A 46 -7.51 -5.02 -16.27
CA VAL A 46 -6.64 -3.86 -16.54
C VAL A 46 -6.76 -3.41 -18.00
N ILE A 47 -6.63 -4.33 -18.95
CA ILE A 47 -6.70 -4.03 -20.39
C ILE A 47 -8.08 -3.47 -20.76
N ILE A 48 -9.15 -4.10 -20.27
CA ILE A 48 -10.52 -3.65 -20.49
C ILE A 48 -10.75 -2.28 -19.86
N GLY A 49 -10.23 -2.04 -18.65
CA GLY A 49 -10.31 -0.75 -17.97
C GLY A 49 -9.67 0.38 -18.77
N PHE A 50 -8.48 0.15 -19.33
CA PHE A 50 -7.85 1.12 -20.24
C PHE A 50 -8.66 1.33 -21.52
N ALA A 51 -9.15 0.25 -22.14
CA ALA A 51 -9.96 0.35 -23.36
C ALA A 51 -11.24 1.17 -23.13
N ILE A 52 -11.94 0.94 -22.01
CA ILE A 52 -13.11 1.72 -21.61
C ILE A 52 -12.72 3.16 -21.33
N GLY A 53 -11.66 3.40 -20.55
CA GLY A 53 -11.21 4.73 -20.16
C GLY A 53 -10.83 5.62 -21.35
N PHE A 54 -10.03 5.09 -22.29
CA PHE A 54 -9.64 5.81 -23.50
C PHE A 54 -10.78 5.88 -24.52
N GLY A 55 -11.57 4.81 -24.70
CA GLY A 55 -12.69 4.82 -25.65
C GLY A 55 -13.78 5.82 -25.29
N LEU A 56 -14.10 5.98 -24.01
CA LEU A 56 -15.07 6.98 -23.57
C LEU A 56 -14.55 8.42 -23.71
N ARG A 57 -13.24 8.60 -23.82
CA ARG A 57 -12.61 9.92 -24.03
C ARG A 57 -12.75 10.44 -25.46
N GLU A 58 -12.99 9.57 -26.43
CA GLU A 58 -13.27 10.00 -27.79
C GLU A 58 -14.65 10.67 -27.93
N LEU A 59 -15.48 10.61 -26.87
CA LEU A 59 -16.77 11.29 -26.83
C LEU A 59 -16.57 12.81 -26.66
N PRO A 60 -17.22 13.66 -27.47
CA PRO A 60 -17.04 15.12 -27.46
C PRO A 60 -17.34 15.78 -26.11
N GLU A 61 -18.27 15.22 -25.33
CA GLU A 61 -18.63 15.69 -24.00
C GLU A 61 -18.90 14.50 -23.07
N ILE A 62 -18.00 14.26 -22.12
CA ILE A 62 -18.27 13.32 -21.02
C ILE A 62 -18.97 14.10 -19.89
N SER A 63 -20.24 13.80 -19.65
CA SER A 63 -20.95 14.37 -18.50
C SER A 63 -20.27 13.99 -17.18
N GLU A 64 -20.23 14.93 -16.23
CA GLU A 64 -19.62 14.70 -14.91
C GLU A 64 -20.30 13.53 -14.17
N ASN A 65 -21.61 13.36 -14.37
CA ASN A 65 -22.37 12.23 -13.85
C ASN A 65 -21.85 10.89 -14.37
N LEU A 66 -21.51 10.81 -15.66
CA LEU A 66 -20.96 9.60 -16.26
C LEU A 66 -19.59 9.26 -15.66
N LYS A 67 -18.73 10.27 -15.43
CA LYS A 67 -17.43 10.09 -14.75
C LYS A 67 -17.60 9.47 -13.37
N ILE A 68 -18.58 9.95 -12.60
CA ILE A 68 -18.91 9.42 -11.27
C ILE A 68 -19.33 7.95 -11.38
N TRP A 69 -20.37 7.65 -12.18
CA TRP A 69 -20.93 6.30 -12.25
C TRP A 69 -19.96 5.23 -12.79
N ILE A 70 -19.04 5.60 -13.69
CA ILE A 70 -17.98 4.69 -14.12
C ILE A 70 -16.95 4.44 -13.02
N SER A 71 -16.63 5.45 -12.21
CA SER A 71 -15.66 5.32 -11.11
C SER A 71 -16.25 4.55 -9.92
N MET A 72 -17.57 4.60 -9.72
CA MET A 72 -18.27 4.07 -8.54
C MET A 72 -17.94 2.61 -8.20
N PRO A 73 -17.96 1.63 -9.13
CA PRO A 73 -17.61 0.25 -8.80
C PRO A 73 -16.17 0.11 -8.28
N GLY A 74 -15.25 0.89 -8.84
CA GLY A 74 -13.86 0.93 -8.38
C GLY A 74 -13.73 1.52 -6.99
N ASP A 75 -14.43 2.63 -6.72
CA ASP A 75 -14.44 3.28 -5.41
C ASP A 75 -15.06 2.37 -4.32
N ILE A 76 -16.15 1.66 -4.63
CA ILE A 76 -16.76 0.66 -3.74
C ILE A 76 -15.76 -0.47 -3.45
N TYR A 77 -15.07 -0.97 -4.47
CA TYR A 77 -14.09 -2.03 -4.30
C TYR A 77 -12.95 -1.63 -3.35
N ILE A 78 -12.38 -0.43 -3.49
CA ILE A 78 -11.36 0.08 -2.57
C ILE A 78 -11.91 0.17 -1.14
N ARG A 79 -13.16 0.66 -0.97
CA ARG A 79 -13.79 0.77 0.35
C ARG A 79 -13.95 -0.60 1.03
N LEU A 80 -14.33 -1.64 0.28
CA LEU A 80 -14.44 -3.01 0.80
C LEU A 80 -13.08 -3.53 1.30
N LEU A 81 -12.00 -3.28 0.57
CA LEU A 81 -10.66 -3.68 1.01
C LEU A 81 -10.23 -2.88 2.24
N LYS A 82 -10.40 -1.56 2.22
CA LYS A 82 -10.09 -0.68 3.35
C LYS A 82 -10.82 -1.07 4.64
N LEU A 83 -12.06 -1.55 4.53
CA LEU A 83 -12.84 -2.04 5.68
C LEU A 83 -12.13 -3.20 6.42
N THR A 84 -11.45 -4.08 5.69
CA THR A 84 -10.79 -5.26 6.27
C THR A 84 -9.41 -4.97 6.87
N ILE A 85 -8.79 -3.85 6.49
CA ILE A 85 -7.41 -3.50 6.85
C ILE A 85 -7.27 -3.31 8.36
N LEU A 86 -8.10 -2.45 8.96
CA LEU A 86 -7.97 -2.09 10.37
C LEU A 86 -8.16 -3.32 11.31
N PRO A 87 -9.24 -4.12 11.18
CA PRO A 87 -9.40 -5.32 12.00
C PRO A 87 -8.29 -6.35 11.80
N LEU A 88 -7.82 -6.54 10.56
CA LEU A 88 -6.75 -7.48 10.26
C LEU A 88 -5.42 -7.05 10.89
N ILE A 89 -5.07 -5.77 10.77
CA ILE A 89 -3.81 -5.25 11.31
C ILE A 89 -3.85 -5.26 12.83
N ALA A 90 -4.95 -4.78 13.43
CA ALA A 90 -5.08 -4.76 14.89
C ALA A 90 -4.95 -6.18 15.48
N SER A 91 -5.70 -7.14 14.94
CA SER A 91 -5.64 -8.54 15.40
C SER A 91 -4.26 -9.16 15.21
N ASN A 92 -3.67 -9.05 14.03
CA ASN A 92 -2.36 -9.66 13.76
C ASN A 92 -1.24 -9.03 14.60
N VAL A 93 -1.20 -7.70 14.74
CA VAL A 93 -0.16 -7.04 15.55
C VAL A 93 -0.24 -7.47 17.01
N ILE A 94 -1.46 -7.52 17.60
CA ILE A 94 -1.67 -7.98 18.98
C ILE A 94 -1.16 -9.42 19.15
N ILE A 95 -1.63 -10.35 18.30
CA ILE A 95 -1.26 -11.78 18.40
C ILE A 95 0.24 -11.96 18.25
N VAL A 96 0.84 -11.29 17.27
CA VAL A 96 2.25 -11.45 16.99
C VAL A 96 3.04 -10.90 18.17
N ILE A 97 2.86 -9.65 18.56
CA ILE A 97 3.62 -9.04 19.67
C ILE A 97 3.46 -9.84 20.96
N ALA A 98 2.27 -10.38 21.25
CA ALA A 98 2.06 -11.16 22.44
C ALA A 98 2.81 -12.51 22.45
N LYS A 99 3.01 -13.11 21.26
CA LYS A 99 3.75 -14.38 21.07
C LYS A 99 5.25 -14.16 20.81
N LEU A 100 5.68 -12.92 20.60
CA LEU A 100 7.09 -12.62 20.38
C LEU A 100 7.80 -12.56 21.74
N ASP A 101 8.64 -13.56 22.02
CA ASP A 101 9.63 -13.42 23.08
C ASP A 101 10.56 -12.24 22.76
N PRO A 102 10.62 -11.19 23.60
CA PRO A 102 11.41 -10.00 23.32
C PRO A 102 12.90 -10.32 23.15
N LYS A 103 13.39 -11.33 23.87
CA LYS A 103 14.79 -11.80 23.82
C LYS A 103 15.14 -12.51 22.52
N GLU A 104 14.21 -13.29 21.95
CA GLU A 104 14.46 -14.05 20.72
C GLU A 104 14.10 -13.28 19.45
N ASN A 105 13.06 -12.45 19.52
CA ASN A 105 12.47 -11.80 18.34
C ASN A 105 12.74 -10.30 18.26
N GLY A 106 13.28 -9.67 19.31
CA GLY A 106 13.70 -8.26 19.27
C GLY A 106 14.69 -7.98 18.14
N LYS A 107 15.55 -8.95 17.83
CA LYS A 107 16.49 -8.89 16.69
C LYS A 107 15.76 -8.81 15.34
N ILE A 108 14.68 -9.57 15.15
CA ILE A 108 13.90 -9.56 13.90
C ILE A 108 13.23 -8.20 13.71
N SER A 109 12.64 -7.65 14.79
CA SER A 109 12.01 -6.33 14.76
C SER A 109 13.03 -5.22 14.45
N LEU A 110 14.17 -5.23 15.15
CA LEU A 110 15.24 -4.25 14.93
C LEU A 110 15.82 -4.33 13.51
N ILE A 111 16.09 -5.53 13.00
CA ILE A 111 16.59 -5.71 11.62
C ILE A 111 15.55 -5.20 10.61
N SER A 112 14.27 -5.51 10.82
CA SER A 112 13.19 -5.06 9.93
C SER A 112 13.09 -3.53 9.93
N PHE A 113 13.13 -2.91 11.11
CA PHE A 113 13.11 -1.45 11.24
C PHE A 113 14.32 -0.79 10.57
N LEU A 114 15.53 -1.29 10.82
CA LEU A 114 16.75 -0.79 10.18
C LEU A 114 16.70 -0.95 8.66
N TYR A 115 16.17 -2.06 8.16
CA TYR A 115 15.94 -2.27 6.73
C TYR A 115 14.99 -1.22 6.16
N ILE A 116 13.86 -0.96 6.83
CA ILE A 116 12.88 0.04 6.39
C ILE A 116 13.51 1.44 6.32
N VAL A 117 14.16 1.87 7.40
CA VAL A 117 14.80 3.20 7.48
C VAL A 117 15.88 3.33 6.40
N LEU A 118 16.75 2.32 6.25
CA LEU A 118 17.82 2.34 5.26
C LEU A 118 17.27 2.51 3.85
N PHE A 119 16.26 1.73 3.46
CA PHE A 119 15.72 1.79 2.10
C PHE A 119 14.89 3.03 1.83
N ASN A 120 14.24 3.62 2.84
CA ASN A 120 13.59 4.92 2.70
C ASN A 120 14.63 6.04 2.43
N ILE A 121 15.75 6.04 3.18
CA ILE A 121 16.86 6.97 2.96
C ILE A 121 17.46 6.75 1.56
N LEU A 122 17.73 5.50 1.18
CA LEU A 122 18.22 5.20 -0.17
C LEU A 122 17.23 5.66 -1.25
N GLY A 123 15.93 5.47 -1.05
CA GLY A 123 14.87 5.97 -1.94
C GLY A 123 14.92 7.49 -2.11
N ALA A 124 14.90 8.25 -1.01
CA ALA A 124 15.01 9.71 -1.06
C ALA A 124 16.30 10.18 -1.76
N SER A 125 17.43 9.49 -1.51
CA SER A 125 18.70 9.81 -2.17
C SER A 125 18.67 9.59 -3.67
N LEU A 126 18.06 8.49 -4.10
CA LEU A 126 17.98 8.14 -5.49
C LEU A 126 17.00 9.05 -6.23
N GLY A 127 15.88 9.43 -5.60
CA GLY A 127 14.95 10.41 -6.14
C GLY A 127 15.59 11.78 -6.34
N THR A 128 16.31 12.26 -5.32
CA THR A 128 17.10 13.51 -5.41
C THR A 128 18.14 13.41 -6.52
N ALA A 129 18.96 12.34 -6.53
CA ALA A 129 20.03 12.17 -7.50
C ALA A 129 19.50 12.08 -8.94
N ALA A 130 18.41 11.34 -9.16
CA ALA A 130 17.77 11.22 -10.46
C ALA A 130 17.21 12.57 -10.95
N ALA A 131 16.54 13.34 -10.06
CA ALA A 131 16.00 14.65 -10.39
C ALA A 131 17.09 15.69 -10.68
N VAL A 132 18.21 15.68 -9.95
CA VAL A 132 19.35 16.56 -10.23
C VAL A 132 20.04 16.16 -11.55
N ALA A 133 20.22 14.85 -11.79
CA ALA A 133 20.91 14.36 -12.97
C ALA A 133 20.12 14.58 -14.27
N ILE A 134 18.82 14.35 -14.25
CA ILE A 134 17.95 14.50 -15.43
C ILE A 134 17.52 15.95 -15.60
N GLY A 135 17.32 16.69 -14.51
CA GLY A 135 16.85 18.07 -14.54
C GLY A 135 15.44 18.24 -15.10
N PRO A 136 14.44 17.43 -14.68
CA PRO A 136 13.10 17.43 -15.30
C PRO A 136 12.42 18.81 -15.26
N GLY A 137 12.67 19.63 -14.23
CA GLY A 137 12.00 20.93 -14.07
C GLY A 137 12.51 22.00 -15.03
N ARG A 138 13.68 21.79 -15.66
CA ARG A 138 14.23 22.69 -16.68
C ARG A 138 13.50 22.59 -18.01
N PHE A 139 12.90 21.43 -18.29
CA PHE A 139 12.13 21.19 -19.52
C PHE A 139 10.70 21.72 -19.43
N SER A 140 10.23 21.99 -18.21
CA SER A 140 8.87 22.48 -17.92
C SER A 140 8.82 23.98 -17.64
N GLN A 141 9.91 24.71 -17.90
CA GLN A 141 9.98 26.17 -17.76
C GLN A 141 9.13 26.83 -18.85
N GLU A 142 7.86 27.12 -18.54
CA GLU A 142 7.14 28.19 -19.22
C GLU A 142 7.45 29.53 -18.51
N PRO A 143 7.53 30.65 -19.23
CA PRO A 143 7.48 31.97 -18.59
C PRO A 143 6.14 32.05 -17.88
N SER A 144 6.15 32.15 -16.54
CA SER A 144 4.94 32.25 -15.75
C SER A 144 4.07 33.39 -16.31
N PRO A 145 2.85 33.12 -16.83
CA PRO A 145 1.88 34.18 -16.98
C PRO A 145 1.66 34.73 -15.56
N GLY A 146 1.59 36.05 -15.42
CA GLY A 146 1.18 36.69 -14.18
C GLY A 146 -0.27 36.32 -13.85
N GLY A 147 -0.46 35.09 -13.36
CA GLY A 147 -1.69 34.66 -12.74
C GLY A 147 -1.94 35.53 -11.50
N PRO A 148 -3.21 35.68 -11.09
CA PRO A 148 -3.51 36.38 -9.85
C PRO A 148 -2.65 35.77 -8.73
N PRO A 149 -2.09 36.58 -7.82
CA PRO A 149 -1.28 36.07 -6.73
C PRO A 149 -2.10 35.00 -6.01
N ASP A 150 -1.63 33.75 -6.08
CA ASP A 150 -2.24 32.66 -5.34
C ASP A 150 -2.31 33.12 -3.88
N VAL A 151 -3.48 32.98 -3.27
CA VAL A 151 -3.66 33.23 -1.84
C VAL A 151 -2.57 32.43 -1.14
N GLU A 152 -1.59 33.10 -0.53
CA GLU A 152 -0.48 32.47 0.19
C GLU A 152 -1.05 31.44 1.16
N LYS A 153 -1.03 30.16 0.79
CA LYS A 153 -1.34 29.09 1.72
C LYS A 153 -0.03 28.76 2.40
N LYS A 154 0.11 29.17 3.66
CA LYS A 154 1.23 28.73 4.49
C LYS A 154 1.13 27.22 4.70
N SER A 155 2.02 26.48 4.05
CA SER A 155 2.12 25.02 4.20
C SER A 155 2.71 24.64 5.56
N ALA A 156 2.41 23.42 6.02
CA ALA A 156 3.00 22.85 7.22
C ALA A 156 4.54 22.87 7.13
N THR A 157 5.19 23.26 8.22
CA THR A 157 6.66 23.23 8.27
C THR A 157 7.15 21.80 8.49
N THR A 158 8.41 21.51 8.16
CA THR A 158 9.02 20.19 8.45
C THR A 158 8.93 19.85 9.94
N SER A 159 9.10 20.83 10.82
CA SER A 159 8.93 20.65 12.26
C SER A 159 7.50 20.26 12.65
N ASP A 160 6.49 20.78 11.94
CA ASP A 160 5.10 20.41 12.19
C ASP A 160 4.84 18.97 11.78
N VAL A 161 5.36 18.55 10.62
CA VAL A 161 5.23 17.16 10.15
C VAL A 161 5.87 16.18 11.14
N PHE A 162 7.05 16.49 11.68
CA PHE A 162 7.67 15.67 12.72
C PHE A 162 6.86 15.67 14.02
N ALA A 163 6.34 16.82 14.45
CA ALA A 163 5.48 16.90 15.64
C ALA A 163 4.20 16.07 15.45
N ASP A 164 3.54 16.18 14.30
CA ASP A 164 2.36 15.41 13.93
C ASP A 164 2.67 13.90 13.91
N LEU A 165 3.85 13.50 13.42
CA LEU A 165 4.27 12.10 13.48
C LEU A 165 4.32 11.58 14.92
N PHE A 166 4.93 12.32 15.86
CA PHE A 166 4.98 11.93 17.27
C PHE A 166 3.59 11.87 17.90
N LEU A 167 2.73 12.86 17.62
CA LEU A 167 1.35 12.88 18.11
C LEU A 167 0.53 11.71 17.54
N ASN A 168 0.78 11.31 16.30
CA ASN A 168 0.14 10.14 15.70
C ASN A 168 0.71 8.81 16.25
N ILE A 169 1.98 8.74 16.67
CA ILE A 169 2.54 7.55 17.35
C ILE A 169 1.90 7.36 18.72
N PHE A 170 1.69 8.44 19.47
CA PHE A 170 1.14 8.43 20.83
C PHE A 170 -0.25 9.08 20.85
N PRO A 171 -1.28 8.37 20.35
CA PRO A 171 -2.63 8.92 20.30
C PRO A 171 -3.23 9.11 21.69
N ASP A 172 -4.09 10.12 21.82
CA ASP A 172 -4.86 10.41 23.04
C ASP A 172 -6.14 9.56 23.17
N ASN A 173 -6.61 8.95 22.07
CA ASN A 173 -7.83 8.15 22.05
C ASN A 173 -7.76 6.92 21.11
N ILE A 174 -7.98 5.72 21.66
CA ILE A 174 -7.93 4.43 20.95
C ILE A 174 -9.07 4.25 19.92
N VAL A 175 -10.24 4.85 20.14
CA VAL A 175 -11.32 4.83 19.14
C VAL A 175 -11.07 5.90 18.09
N GLY A 176 -10.54 7.05 18.53
CA GLY A 176 -10.19 8.19 17.68
C GLY A 176 -9.25 7.81 16.55
N ILE A 177 -8.20 7.03 16.81
CA ILE A 177 -7.23 6.60 15.78
C ILE A 177 -7.84 5.81 14.61
N ALA A 178 -9.02 5.20 14.80
CA ALA A 178 -9.69 4.48 13.72
C ALA A 178 -10.29 5.45 12.68
N ILE A 179 -10.57 6.69 13.08
CA ILE A 179 -11.40 7.66 12.36
C ILE A 179 -10.60 8.91 11.98
N TYR A 180 -9.66 9.31 12.84
CA TYR A 180 -8.94 10.56 12.75
C TYR A 180 -7.43 10.39 12.86
N GLN A 181 -6.70 11.29 12.21
CA GLN A 181 -5.26 11.47 12.30
C GLN A 181 -4.94 12.92 12.67
N VAL A 182 -3.86 13.15 13.40
CA VAL A 182 -3.42 14.50 13.76
C VAL A 182 -2.74 15.15 12.57
N LEU A 183 -3.16 16.37 12.24
CA LEU A 183 -2.57 17.17 11.16
C LEU A 183 -2.55 18.65 11.57
N THR A 184 -1.36 19.25 11.53
CA THR A 184 -1.17 20.68 11.76
C THR A 184 -1.52 21.46 10.50
N THR A 185 -2.41 22.43 10.65
CA THR A 185 -2.85 23.33 9.57
C THR A 185 -2.70 24.78 9.99
N TYR A 186 -2.53 25.67 9.01
CA TYR A 186 -2.47 27.10 9.24
C TYR A 186 -3.78 27.75 8.82
N LYS A 187 -4.48 28.38 9.77
CA LYS A 187 -5.70 29.15 9.50
C LYS A 187 -5.37 30.62 9.36
N TYR A 188 -5.92 31.27 8.34
CA TYR A 188 -5.82 32.71 8.19
C TYR A 188 -6.56 33.40 9.34
N LYS A 189 -5.87 34.31 10.04
CA LYS A 189 -6.39 35.02 11.21
C LYS A 189 -6.68 36.51 10.92
N GLY A 190 -6.11 37.06 9.87
CA GLY A 190 -6.23 38.48 9.51
C GLY A 190 -4.96 39.04 8.92
N ILE A 191 -4.94 40.34 8.66
CA ILE A 191 -3.75 41.10 8.26
C ILE A 191 -3.32 41.95 9.45
N ASN A 192 -2.03 41.99 9.75
CA ASN A 192 -1.48 42.87 10.77
C ASN A 192 -1.62 44.33 10.31
N PRO A 193 -2.36 45.19 11.03
CA PRO A 193 -2.56 46.59 10.62
C PRO A 193 -1.27 47.41 10.58
N ASP A 194 -0.23 47.02 11.32
CA ASP A 194 1.04 47.77 11.39
C ASP A 194 2.04 47.36 10.31
N THR A 195 2.05 46.09 9.90
CA THR A 195 3.03 45.55 8.93
C THR A 195 2.42 45.18 7.57
N ASN A 196 1.09 45.23 7.43
CA ASN A 196 0.34 44.73 6.27
C ASN A 196 0.62 43.24 5.92
N GLU A 197 1.16 42.47 6.87
CA GLU A 197 1.46 41.05 6.68
C GLU A 197 0.27 40.16 7.07
N THR A 198 0.03 39.13 6.27
CA THR A 198 -0.95 38.06 6.49
C THR A 198 -0.57 37.21 7.73
N ILE A 199 -1.41 37.23 8.76
CA ILE A 199 -1.20 36.46 9.99
C ILE A 199 -1.85 35.08 9.84
N PHE A 200 -1.04 34.04 9.97
CA PHE A 200 -1.48 32.65 10.05
C PHE A 200 -1.34 32.12 11.47
N GLU A 201 -2.39 31.48 11.96
CA GLU A 201 -2.39 30.77 13.24
C GLU A 201 -2.14 29.29 13.03
N ARG A 202 -1.14 28.75 13.73
CA ARG A 202 -0.85 27.32 13.77
C ARG A 202 -1.93 26.61 14.58
N VAL A 203 -2.69 25.74 13.94
CA VAL A 203 -3.75 24.94 14.57
C VAL A 203 -3.41 23.46 14.43
N VAL A 204 -3.14 22.81 15.56
CA VAL A 204 -3.04 21.35 15.61
C VAL A 204 -4.45 20.80 15.63
N GLY A 205 -4.88 20.16 14.54
CA GLY A 205 -6.22 19.64 14.37
C GLY A 205 -6.22 18.14 14.06
N THR A 206 -7.41 17.64 13.74
CA THR A 206 -7.60 16.29 13.23
C THR A 206 -8.11 16.32 11.79
N ASP A 207 -7.58 15.41 10.98
CA ASP A 207 -8.06 15.13 9.64
C ASP A 207 -8.78 13.77 9.61
N SER A 208 -9.72 13.60 8.68
CA SER A 208 -10.49 12.37 8.55
C SER A 208 -9.66 11.27 7.87
N GLY A 209 -9.32 10.25 8.63
CA GLY A 209 -8.50 9.15 8.17
C GLY A 209 -8.00 8.28 9.31
N THR A 210 -7.82 6.99 9.07
CA THR A 210 -7.29 6.08 10.07
C THR A 210 -5.81 6.37 10.34
N ASN A 211 -5.45 6.71 11.57
CA ASN A 211 -4.08 6.79 12.03
C ASN A 211 -3.49 5.38 12.21
N MET A 212 -2.96 4.82 11.13
CA MET A 212 -2.41 3.46 11.10
C MET A 212 -1.18 3.27 12.00
N ILE A 213 -0.35 4.30 12.16
CA ILE A 213 0.83 4.25 13.04
C ILE A 213 0.39 4.15 14.51
N GLY A 214 -0.58 4.97 14.93
CA GLY A 214 -1.16 4.91 16.26
C GLY A 214 -1.85 3.57 16.54
N VAL A 215 -2.53 2.99 15.53
CA VAL A 215 -3.11 1.64 15.60
C VAL A 215 -2.03 0.61 15.88
N ILE A 216 -0.92 0.62 15.13
CA ILE A 216 0.18 -0.33 15.30
C ILE A 216 0.81 -0.18 16.69
N PHE A 217 1.11 1.04 17.13
CA PHE A 217 1.67 1.30 18.46
C PHE A 217 0.74 0.80 19.57
N THR A 218 -0.54 1.18 19.51
CA THR A 218 -1.56 0.78 20.49
C THR A 218 -1.69 -0.75 20.55
N CYS A 219 -1.84 -1.39 19.40
CA CYS A 219 -1.95 -2.86 19.30
C CYS A 219 -0.70 -3.57 19.81
N ALA A 220 0.49 -3.02 19.57
CA ALA A 220 1.73 -3.55 20.13
C ALA A 220 1.76 -3.44 21.66
N ALA A 221 1.36 -2.30 22.23
CA ALA A 221 1.26 -2.12 23.68
C ALA A 221 0.26 -3.11 24.31
N PHE A 222 -0.91 -3.30 23.71
CA PHE A 222 -1.88 -4.31 24.15
C PHE A 222 -1.37 -5.74 24.00
N GLY A 223 -0.66 -6.05 22.92
CA GLY A 223 -0.02 -7.36 22.74
C GLY A 223 1.01 -7.66 23.84
N LEU A 224 1.87 -6.69 24.17
CA LEU A 224 2.85 -6.83 25.25
C LEU A 224 2.16 -6.99 26.61
N ALA A 225 1.13 -6.18 26.89
CA ALA A 225 0.37 -6.26 28.13
C ALA A 225 -0.36 -7.61 28.28
N ALA A 226 -0.97 -8.12 27.19
CA ALA A 226 -1.63 -9.42 27.17
C ALA A 226 -0.64 -10.56 27.43
N SER A 227 0.56 -10.50 26.84
CA SER A 227 1.64 -11.46 27.13
C SER A 227 2.07 -11.41 28.60
N GLY A 228 2.23 -10.20 29.14
CA GLY A 228 2.55 -9.98 30.56
C GLY A 228 1.48 -10.48 31.52
N ALA A 229 0.21 -10.50 31.10
CA ALA A 229 -0.93 -11.00 31.88
C ALA A 229 -1.01 -12.54 31.96
N LYS A 230 -0.14 -13.28 31.23
CA LYS A 230 -0.02 -14.75 31.25
C LYS A 230 -1.38 -15.44 31.03
N GLU A 231 -1.84 -16.28 31.96
CA GLU A 231 -3.07 -17.06 31.85
C GLU A 231 -4.31 -16.19 31.58
N ARG A 232 -4.37 -14.98 32.18
CA ARG A 232 -5.48 -14.04 31.92
C ARG A 232 -5.44 -13.40 30.53
N GLY A 233 -4.27 -13.38 29.90
CA GLY A 233 -4.10 -12.89 28.53
C GLY A 233 -4.55 -13.89 27.46
N VAL A 234 -4.62 -15.19 27.77
CA VAL A 234 -4.93 -16.23 26.79
C VAL A 234 -6.28 -16.02 26.10
N PRO A 235 -7.41 -15.80 26.80
CA PRO A 235 -8.71 -15.61 26.14
C PRO A 235 -8.75 -14.38 25.23
N PHE A 236 -8.05 -13.31 25.62
CA PHE A 236 -7.92 -12.09 24.81
C PHE A 236 -7.19 -12.39 23.49
N LEU A 237 -6.09 -13.14 23.53
CA LEU A 237 -5.35 -13.52 22.33
C LEU A 237 -6.11 -14.50 21.44
N GLU A 238 -6.90 -15.41 22.01
CA GLU A 238 -7.76 -16.33 21.27
C GLU A 238 -8.88 -15.59 20.52
N PHE A 239 -9.48 -14.57 21.14
CA PHE A 239 -10.45 -13.70 20.47
C PHE A 239 -9.83 -13.04 19.24
N PHE A 240 -8.66 -12.39 19.39
CA PHE A 240 -8.00 -11.74 18.26
C PHE A 240 -7.54 -12.74 17.19
N THR A 241 -7.13 -13.95 17.59
CA THR A 241 -6.79 -15.03 16.64
C THR A 241 -8.01 -15.39 15.80
N SER A 242 -9.16 -15.60 16.44
CA SER A 242 -10.43 -15.89 15.75
C SER A 242 -10.86 -14.74 14.85
N LEU A 243 -10.70 -13.49 15.31
CA LEU A 243 -11.01 -12.29 14.52
C LEU A 243 -10.16 -12.23 13.25
N SER A 244 -8.85 -12.48 13.34
CA SER A 244 -7.96 -12.49 12.18
C SER A 244 -8.38 -13.54 11.15
N GLU A 245 -8.74 -14.75 11.59
CA GLU A 245 -9.22 -15.82 10.69
C GLU A 245 -10.55 -15.48 10.01
N VAL A 246 -11.49 -14.87 10.73
CA VAL A 246 -12.77 -14.42 10.17
C VAL A 246 -12.55 -13.32 9.14
N VAL A 247 -11.68 -12.34 9.45
CA VAL A 247 -11.36 -11.24 8.53
C VAL A 247 -10.66 -11.76 7.28
N LEU A 248 -9.75 -12.74 7.40
CA LEU A 248 -9.14 -13.39 6.23
C LEU A 248 -10.18 -14.08 5.32
N LYS A 249 -11.22 -14.70 5.89
CA LYS A 249 -12.33 -15.26 5.08
C LYS A 249 -13.10 -14.16 4.34
N LEU A 250 -13.37 -13.02 4.96
CA LEU A 250 -14.00 -11.87 4.30
C LEU A 250 -13.14 -11.34 3.15
N ILE A 251 -11.83 -11.23 3.38
CA ILE A 251 -10.88 -10.79 2.35
C ILE A 251 -10.93 -11.71 1.14
N ARG A 252 -10.91 -13.03 1.34
CA ARG A 252 -11.03 -14.01 0.24
C ARG A 252 -12.30 -13.83 -0.58
N ALA A 253 -13.41 -13.45 0.04
CA ALA A 253 -14.65 -13.15 -0.67
C ALA A 253 -14.50 -11.87 -1.52
N PHE A 254 -13.98 -10.79 -0.94
CA PHE A 254 -13.79 -9.51 -1.66
C PHE A 254 -12.78 -9.63 -2.80
N LEU A 255 -11.75 -10.47 -2.64
CA LEU A 255 -10.75 -10.73 -3.66
C LEU A 255 -11.36 -11.31 -4.94
N GLN A 256 -12.46 -12.07 -4.88
CA GLN A 256 -13.11 -12.61 -6.07
C GLN A 256 -13.65 -11.51 -7.01
N VAL A 257 -13.96 -10.34 -6.46
CA VAL A 257 -14.48 -9.18 -7.20
C VAL A 257 -13.35 -8.30 -7.77
N THR A 258 -12.09 -8.57 -7.39
CA THR A 258 -10.91 -7.80 -7.80
C THR A 258 -10.83 -7.48 -9.29
N PRO A 259 -11.04 -8.43 -10.23
CA PRO A 259 -10.92 -8.11 -11.64
C PRO A 259 -11.89 -7.04 -12.13
N ILE A 260 -13.11 -7.05 -11.58
CA ILE A 260 -14.14 -6.06 -11.90
C ILE A 260 -13.78 -4.72 -11.25
N GLY A 261 -13.39 -4.74 -9.97
CA GLY A 261 -12.96 -3.54 -9.26
C GLY A 261 -11.81 -2.82 -9.95
N VAL A 262 -10.75 -3.57 -10.31
CA VAL A 262 -9.57 -3.05 -11.03
C VAL A 262 -9.93 -2.45 -12.38
N CYS A 263 -10.82 -3.09 -13.15
CA CYS A 263 -11.29 -2.59 -14.44
C CYS A 263 -11.89 -1.18 -14.31
N PHE A 264 -12.84 -0.99 -13.39
CA PHE A 264 -13.50 0.30 -13.19
C PHE A 264 -12.62 1.33 -12.49
N MET A 265 -11.71 0.91 -11.60
CA MET A 265 -10.70 1.79 -11.01
C MET A 265 -9.81 2.43 -12.07
N ILE A 266 -9.31 1.62 -13.03
CA ILE A 266 -8.46 2.13 -14.10
C ILE A 266 -9.26 3.01 -15.05
N ALA A 267 -10.43 2.55 -15.48
CA ALA A 267 -11.31 3.36 -16.35
C ALA A 267 -11.63 4.73 -15.73
N GLY A 268 -12.05 4.75 -14.46
CA GLY A 268 -12.35 5.97 -13.72
C GLY A 268 -11.13 6.88 -13.54
N SER A 269 -9.95 6.31 -13.29
CA SER A 269 -8.70 7.07 -13.14
C SER A 269 -8.27 7.73 -14.46
N VAL A 270 -8.44 7.05 -15.60
CA VAL A 270 -8.09 7.57 -16.93
C VAL A 270 -9.04 8.72 -17.35
N ILE A 271 -10.34 8.59 -17.07
CA ILE A 271 -11.36 9.59 -17.46
C ILE A 271 -11.26 10.88 -16.65
N LYS A 272 -10.76 10.82 -15.41
CA LYS A 272 -10.59 12.00 -14.53
C LYS A 272 -9.47 12.95 -14.99
N VAL A 273 -8.59 12.52 -15.90
CA VAL A 273 -7.49 13.36 -16.40
C VAL A 273 -7.96 14.14 -17.64
N ASP A 274 -8.28 15.42 -17.52
CA ASP A 274 -8.88 16.20 -18.61
C ASP A 274 -7.93 16.46 -19.79
N ASP A 275 -6.63 16.66 -19.55
CA ASP A 275 -5.61 16.83 -20.61
C ASP A 275 -4.41 15.91 -20.39
N ILE A 276 -4.46 14.71 -20.97
CA ILE A 276 -3.34 13.76 -20.93
C ILE A 276 -2.14 14.30 -21.73
N VAL A 277 -2.35 14.86 -22.92
CA VAL A 277 -1.24 15.23 -23.82
C VAL A 277 -0.45 16.40 -23.26
N GLY A 278 -1.12 17.46 -22.79
CA GLY A 278 -0.45 18.58 -22.14
C GLY A 278 0.15 18.21 -20.79
N SER A 279 -0.51 17.37 -19.99
CA SER A 279 0.06 16.87 -18.72
C SER A 279 1.30 16.00 -18.95
N PHE A 280 1.29 15.12 -19.96
CA PHE A 280 2.47 14.33 -20.33
C PHE A 280 3.57 15.18 -20.96
N ALA A 281 3.24 16.22 -21.72
CA ALA A 281 4.24 17.14 -22.25
C ALA A 281 4.93 17.94 -21.12
N LYS A 282 4.17 18.38 -20.11
CA LYS A 282 4.66 19.21 -19.00
C LYS A 282 5.31 18.42 -17.87
N LEU A 283 4.83 17.22 -17.58
CA LEU A 283 5.27 16.42 -16.43
C LEU A 283 5.90 15.09 -16.85
N GLY A 284 5.87 14.71 -18.13
CA GLY A 284 6.30 13.39 -18.59
C GLY A 284 7.76 13.09 -18.30
N ILE A 285 8.67 14.07 -18.43
CA ILE A 285 10.09 13.88 -18.10
C ILE A 285 10.26 13.65 -16.60
N PHE A 286 9.48 14.34 -15.76
CA PHE A 286 9.46 14.08 -14.32
C PHE A 286 8.92 12.68 -14.00
N VAL A 287 7.82 12.25 -14.64
CA VAL A 287 7.27 10.90 -14.48
C VAL A 287 8.31 9.84 -14.88
N VAL A 288 8.99 10.00 -16.02
CA VAL A 288 10.06 9.10 -16.46
C VAL A 288 11.20 9.07 -15.45
N THR A 289 11.60 10.23 -14.92
CA THR A 289 12.64 10.33 -13.89
C THR A 289 12.29 9.50 -12.66
N VAL A 290 11.07 9.64 -12.14
CA VAL A 290 10.60 8.88 -10.98
C VAL A 290 10.51 7.38 -11.28
N VAL A 291 9.97 7.00 -12.44
CA VAL A 291 9.86 5.58 -12.85
C VAL A 291 11.23 4.93 -12.98
N VAL A 292 12.21 5.62 -13.57
CA VAL A 292 13.60 5.13 -13.66
C VAL A 292 14.22 5.01 -12.28
N ALA A 293 14.04 5.99 -11.40
CA ALA A 293 14.55 5.92 -10.03
C ALA A 293 13.95 4.74 -9.25
N ILE A 294 12.63 4.50 -9.37
CA ILE A 294 11.97 3.33 -8.77
C ILE A 294 12.53 2.02 -9.33
N ALA A 295 12.73 1.93 -10.65
CA ALA A 295 13.30 0.75 -11.28
C ALA A 295 14.74 0.48 -10.78
N VAL A 296 15.56 1.52 -10.64
CA VAL A 296 16.91 1.42 -10.09
C VAL A 296 16.86 0.97 -8.63
N LEU A 297 15.97 1.53 -7.80
CA LEU A 297 15.83 1.08 -6.41
C LEU A 297 15.41 -0.39 -6.33
N MET A 298 14.48 -0.83 -7.17
CA MET A 298 14.05 -2.23 -7.23
C MET A 298 15.23 -3.17 -7.56
N LEU A 299 16.13 -2.76 -8.46
CA LEU A 299 17.36 -3.52 -8.73
C LEU A 299 18.31 -3.55 -7.53
N VAL A 300 18.45 -2.44 -6.80
CA VAL A 300 19.23 -2.37 -5.56
C VAL A 300 18.64 -3.31 -4.50
N GLU A 301 17.32 -3.40 -4.37
CA GLU A 301 16.66 -4.34 -3.46
C GLU A 301 16.91 -5.80 -3.84
N TRP A 302 16.84 -6.14 -5.12
CA TRP A 302 17.14 -7.50 -5.59
C TRP A 302 18.60 -7.86 -5.38
N LEU A 303 19.52 -6.92 -5.60
CA LEU A 303 20.94 -7.10 -5.32
C LEU A 303 21.17 -7.30 -3.82
N PHE A 304 20.57 -6.47 -2.98
CA PHE A 304 20.65 -6.60 -1.53
C PHE A 304 20.12 -7.96 -1.05
N TYR A 305 18.95 -8.38 -1.56
CA TYR A 305 18.39 -9.71 -1.29
C TYR A 305 19.37 -10.82 -1.68
N PHE A 306 19.96 -10.74 -2.88
CA PHE A 306 20.92 -11.72 -3.37
C PHE A 306 22.20 -11.76 -2.52
N VAL A 307 22.76 -10.61 -2.16
CA VAL A 307 23.98 -10.53 -1.34
C VAL A 307 23.75 -11.12 0.05
N CYS A 308 22.62 -10.79 0.68
CA CYS A 308 22.29 -11.25 2.04
C CYS A 308 21.87 -12.72 2.10
N THR A 309 21.06 -13.18 1.16
CA THR A 309 20.49 -14.55 1.20
C THR A 309 21.25 -15.55 0.34
N ARG A 310 22.09 -15.09 -0.59
CA ARG A 310 22.76 -15.89 -1.64
C ARG A 310 21.76 -16.74 -2.44
N ARG A 311 20.50 -16.31 -2.53
CA ARG A 311 19.41 -16.98 -3.26
C ARG A 311 18.90 -16.12 -4.39
N ASN A 312 18.27 -16.78 -5.36
CA ASN A 312 17.68 -16.11 -6.51
C ASN A 312 16.56 -15.13 -6.08
N PRO A 313 16.68 -13.81 -6.35
CA PRO A 313 15.67 -12.79 -5.99
C PRO A 313 14.35 -12.93 -6.74
N PHE A 314 14.34 -13.63 -7.87
CA PHE A 314 13.12 -13.87 -8.66
C PHE A 314 12.22 -14.96 -8.07
N ARG A 315 12.71 -15.75 -7.09
CA ARG A 315 11.91 -16.80 -6.45
C ARG A 315 10.76 -16.20 -5.61
N PRO A 316 10.99 -15.22 -4.71
CA PRO A 316 9.91 -14.52 -4.01
C PRO A 316 8.89 -13.87 -4.94
N VAL A 317 9.34 -13.28 -6.05
CA VAL A 317 8.49 -12.58 -7.02
C VAL A 317 7.33 -13.48 -7.47
N LYS A 318 7.58 -14.76 -7.76
CA LYS A 318 6.54 -15.73 -8.18
C LYS A 318 5.37 -15.83 -7.19
N TYR A 319 5.65 -15.86 -5.89
CA TYR A 319 4.63 -16.00 -4.85
C TYR A 319 3.93 -14.67 -4.54
N LEU A 320 4.60 -13.55 -4.81
CA LEU A 320 4.10 -12.20 -4.51
C LEU A 320 3.48 -11.49 -5.73
N MET A 321 3.50 -12.11 -6.93
CA MET A 321 2.94 -11.52 -8.15
C MET A 321 1.50 -11.05 -7.99
N LYS A 322 0.67 -11.83 -7.28
CA LYS A 322 -0.74 -11.47 -7.04
C LYS A 322 -0.85 -10.16 -6.26
N ALA A 323 -0.10 -10.05 -5.16
CA ALA A 323 -0.06 -8.84 -4.34
C ALA A 323 0.43 -7.64 -5.15
N TRP A 324 1.47 -7.81 -5.98
CA TRP A 324 1.99 -6.73 -6.83
C TRP A 324 0.95 -6.18 -7.81
N PHE A 325 0.23 -7.04 -8.53
CA PHE A 325 -0.81 -6.59 -9.46
C PHE A 325 -1.95 -5.86 -8.75
N ILE A 326 -2.35 -6.34 -7.57
CA ILE A 326 -3.40 -5.69 -6.77
C ILE A 326 -2.92 -4.32 -6.28
N VAL A 327 -1.71 -4.21 -5.75
CA VAL A 327 -1.16 -2.93 -5.27
C VAL A 327 -0.97 -1.95 -6.42
N PHE A 328 -0.50 -2.43 -7.58
CA PHE A 328 -0.37 -1.61 -8.78
C PHE A 328 -1.72 -1.08 -9.24
N ALA A 329 -2.72 -1.95 -9.34
CA ALA A 329 -4.05 -1.57 -9.81
C ALA A 329 -4.82 -0.70 -8.81
N THR A 330 -4.63 -0.94 -7.51
CA THR A 330 -5.33 -0.19 -6.45
C THR A 330 -4.56 1.04 -5.96
N THR A 331 -3.33 1.24 -6.45
CA THR A 331 -2.39 2.30 -6.08
C THR A 331 -2.19 2.43 -4.56
N SER A 332 -2.37 1.35 -3.80
CA SER A 332 -2.33 1.35 -2.34
C SER A 332 -1.62 0.11 -1.80
N ALA A 333 -0.47 0.30 -1.12
CA ALA A 333 0.33 -0.79 -0.56
C ALA A 333 -0.43 -1.58 0.52
N ILE A 334 -1.21 -0.89 1.35
CA ILE A 334 -1.93 -1.50 2.49
C ILE A 334 -2.99 -2.50 1.99
N VAL A 335 -3.58 -2.23 0.82
CA VAL A 335 -4.57 -3.12 0.20
C VAL A 335 -3.95 -4.48 -0.20
N GLY A 336 -2.66 -4.53 -0.52
CA GLY A 336 -1.95 -5.77 -0.88
C GLY A 336 -1.39 -6.58 0.28
N VAL A 337 -1.50 -6.09 1.53
CA VAL A 337 -0.98 -6.78 2.72
C VAL A 337 -1.54 -8.21 2.87
N PRO A 338 -2.85 -8.47 2.68
CA PRO A 338 -3.38 -9.82 2.85
C PRO A 338 -2.77 -10.84 1.89
N GLU A 339 -2.66 -10.47 0.61
CA GLU A 339 -2.05 -11.30 -0.44
C GLU A 339 -0.55 -11.48 -0.24
N THR A 340 0.12 -10.46 0.31
CA THR A 340 1.52 -10.57 0.71
C THR A 340 1.70 -11.61 1.80
N ILE A 341 0.81 -11.65 2.80
CA ILE A 341 0.85 -12.65 3.88
C ILE A 341 0.59 -14.06 3.34
N GLU A 342 -0.42 -14.25 2.48
CA GLU A 342 -0.71 -15.55 1.86
C GLU A 342 0.46 -16.02 0.97
N GLY A 343 1.03 -15.14 0.14
CA GLY A 343 2.22 -15.47 -0.66
C GLY A 343 3.45 -15.82 0.19
N CYS A 344 3.62 -15.17 1.35
CA CYS A 344 4.67 -15.53 2.30
C CYS A 344 4.43 -16.91 2.94
N ASP A 345 3.18 -17.26 3.23
CA ASP A 345 2.81 -18.57 3.78
C ASP A 345 3.05 -19.68 2.74
N GLU A 346 2.70 -19.47 1.47
CA GLU A 346 3.01 -20.41 0.37
C GLU A 346 4.53 -20.61 0.16
N MET A 347 5.33 -19.59 0.44
CA MET A 347 6.79 -19.64 0.38
C MET A 347 7.43 -20.38 1.58
N GLY A 348 6.65 -20.63 2.65
CA GLY A 348 7.13 -21.26 3.88
C GLY A 348 7.84 -20.30 4.85
N ILE A 349 7.55 -18.99 4.78
CA ILE A 349 8.08 -18.01 5.76
C ILE A 349 7.38 -18.22 7.10
N ARG A 350 8.11 -18.05 8.22
CA ARG A 350 7.54 -18.15 9.57
C ARG A 350 6.39 -17.17 9.71
N LYS A 351 5.20 -17.70 10.03
CA LYS A 351 3.95 -16.93 10.14
C LYS A 351 4.05 -15.68 11.00
N GLY A 352 4.79 -15.76 12.13
CA GLY A 352 5.02 -14.61 13.01
C GLY A 352 5.80 -13.49 12.35
N THR A 353 6.79 -13.81 11.51
CA THR A 353 7.59 -12.81 10.79
C THR A 353 6.76 -12.13 9.70
N SER A 354 6.05 -12.88 8.87
CA SER A 354 5.24 -12.29 7.78
C SER A 354 4.08 -11.43 8.29
N ARG A 355 3.36 -11.89 9.33
CA ARG A 355 2.22 -11.17 9.92
C ARG A 355 2.62 -9.92 10.71
N PHE A 356 3.88 -9.82 11.13
CA PHE A 356 4.42 -8.60 11.76
C PHE A 356 5.00 -7.63 10.74
N VAL A 357 5.93 -8.13 9.90
CA VAL A 357 6.74 -7.28 9.03
C VAL A 357 5.91 -6.75 7.86
N ALA A 358 4.98 -7.52 7.29
CA ALA A 358 4.22 -7.05 6.13
C ALA A 358 3.32 -5.83 6.43
N PRO A 359 2.50 -5.81 7.51
CA PRO A 359 1.76 -4.60 7.89
C PRO A 359 2.64 -3.41 8.26
N LEU A 360 3.74 -3.67 8.98
CA LEU A 360 4.70 -2.65 9.38
C LEU A 360 5.38 -2.03 8.16
N ALA A 361 5.80 -2.85 7.19
CA ALA A 361 6.39 -2.39 5.95
C ALA A 361 5.36 -1.63 5.10
N ALA A 362 4.12 -2.09 5.00
CA ALA A 362 3.09 -1.40 4.21
C ALA A 362 2.74 0.01 4.73
N THR A 363 3.10 0.32 5.97
CA THR A 363 2.88 1.64 6.59
C THR A 363 4.14 2.48 6.63
N LEU A 364 5.30 1.88 6.97
CA LEU A 364 6.55 2.62 7.19
C LEU A 364 7.52 2.57 6.00
N LYS A 365 7.49 1.50 5.20
CA LYS A 365 8.35 1.36 4.02
C LYS A 365 7.67 2.03 2.83
N ALA A 366 7.93 3.32 2.71
CA ALA A 366 7.37 4.19 1.68
C ALA A 366 8.48 4.73 0.78
N ASP A 367 9.37 3.86 0.34
CA ASP A 367 10.55 4.20 -0.46
C ASP A 367 10.20 4.72 -1.86
N GLY A 368 9.17 4.17 -2.52
CA GLY A 368 8.62 4.73 -3.76
C GLY A 368 8.08 6.16 -3.56
N SER A 369 7.39 6.40 -2.45
CA SER A 369 6.91 7.75 -2.10
C SER A 369 8.08 8.68 -1.74
N ALA A 370 9.12 8.19 -1.07
CA ALA A 370 10.31 8.95 -0.74
C ALA A 370 11.07 9.41 -2.01
N ILE A 371 11.22 8.51 -3.00
CA ILE A 371 11.74 8.86 -4.33
C ILE A 371 10.93 10.00 -4.94
N PHE A 372 9.60 9.86 -4.96
CA PHE A 372 8.70 10.85 -5.56
C PHE A 372 8.77 12.20 -4.84
N ILE A 373 8.66 12.23 -3.51
CA ILE A 373 8.65 13.47 -2.72
C ILE A 373 9.98 14.21 -2.86
N ALA A 374 11.11 13.51 -2.68
CA ALA A 374 12.43 14.11 -2.81
C ALA A 374 12.69 14.61 -4.25
N GLY A 375 12.31 13.81 -5.25
CA GLY A 375 12.40 14.20 -6.65
C GLY A 375 11.51 15.39 -7.01
N ALA A 376 10.28 15.44 -6.48
CA ALA A 376 9.33 16.53 -6.70
C ALA A 376 9.84 17.85 -6.12
N GLY A 377 10.46 17.84 -4.93
CA GLY A 377 11.08 19.02 -4.34
C GLY A 377 12.14 19.64 -5.24
N ILE A 378 12.99 18.80 -5.85
CA ILE A 378 14.00 19.25 -6.81
C ILE A 378 13.36 19.74 -8.11
N PHE A 379 12.34 19.02 -8.61
CA PHE A 379 11.61 19.40 -9.82
C PHE A 379 11.00 20.81 -9.69
N ILE A 380 10.32 21.10 -8.58
CA ILE A 380 9.73 22.42 -8.30
C ILE A 380 10.82 23.50 -8.22
N ALA A 381 11.91 23.22 -7.48
CA ALA A 381 13.02 24.17 -7.39
C ALA A 381 13.62 24.52 -8.77
N GLN A 382 13.73 23.54 -9.66
CA GLN A 382 14.20 23.74 -11.03
C GLN A 382 13.21 24.55 -11.89
N MET A 383 11.90 24.35 -11.70
CA MET A 383 10.87 25.13 -12.39
C MET A 383 10.89 26.60 -11.97
N GLU A 384 11.11 26.88 -10.68
CA GLU A 384 11.18 28.24 -10.14
C GLU A 384 12.51 28.96 -10.43
N GLY A 385 13.45 28.30 -11.11
CA GLY A 385 14.80 28.83 -11.36
C GLY A 385 15.67 28.93 -10.10
N LEU A 386 15.19 28.35 -8.99
CA LEU A 386 15.93 28.22 -7.74
C LEU A 386 16.94 27.08 -7.89
N GLY A 387 18.11 27.37 -8.46
CA GLY A 387 19.15 26.37 -8.79
C GLY A 387 19.49 25.35 -7.69
N ASP A 388 20.14 24.24 -8.11
CA ASP A 388 20.36 22.99 -7.36
C ASP A 388 21.42 23.10 -6.22
N ASN A 389 21.32 24.12 -5.37
CA ASN A 389 22.28 24.37 -4.29
C ASN A 389 22.22 23.27 -3.21
N ALA A 390 23.39 22.78 -2.78
CA ALA A 390 23.52 21.69 -1.80
C ALA A 390 22.77 21.95 -0.48
N GLY A 391 22.69 23.22 -0.03
CA GLY A 391 21.91 23.60 1.15
C GLY A 391 20.40 23.39 1.00
N LYS A 392 19.84 23.59 -0.21
CA LYS A 392 18.42 23.34 -0.49
C LYS A 392 18.13 21.86 -0.60
N ILE A 393 19.07 21.08 -1.15
CA ILE A 393 18.99 19.63 -1.21
C ILE A 393 18.90 19.04 0.21
N VAL A 394 19.69 19.53 1.16
CA VAL A 394 19.63 19.06 2.56
C VAL A 394 18.32 19.42 3.26
N VAL A 395 17.66 20.53 2.89
CA VAL A 395 16.35 20.93 3.46
C VAL A 395 15.19 20.11 2.89
N ILE A 396 15.34 19.58 1.67
CA ILE A 396 14.34 18.69 1.04
C ILE A 396 14.33 17.30 1.71
N TRP A 397 15.35 16.98 2.50
CA TRP A 397 15.56 15.69 3.16
C TRP A 397 15.06 15.60 4.60
#